data_AF-A0AAW9BA89-F1
#
_entry.id   AF-A0AAW9BA89-F1
#
_cell.length_a   1.000
_cell.length_b   1.000
_cell.length_c   1.000
_cell.angle_alpha   90.00
_cell.angle_beta   90.00
_cell.angle_gamma   90.00
#
_symmetry.space_group_name_H-M   'P 1'
#
loop_
_entity.id
_entity.type
_entity.pdbx_description
1 polymer ?
#
loop_
_entity_poly.entity_id
_entity_poly.type
_entity_poly.pdbx_seq_one_letter_code
_entity_poly.pdbx_strand_id
1 'polypeptide(L)'
;MDWLDTFTLFFGSLVANTLASLSGGGAGLLQFPLLIFLGLPFSVALGTHKVASVALGLGAASTHLKAGTIKLPIALYLIFVGSIGVVIGANLIVHIPDGIAEKMLGSMILALGIYSRLKKQLGQIEIIKRRNQLGWILGGIGIMLIGIVNGSLTAGS
;
A
#
# COMPACT_ATOMS: atom_id res chain seq x y z
N MET A 1 7.70 8.93 -24.98
CA MET A 1 7.71 9.76 -23.76
C MET A 1 8.79 10.78 -23.96
N ASP A 2 8.41 12.04 -23.90
CA ASP A 2 9.36 13.13 -24.07
C ASP A 2 10.15 13.34 -22.78
N TRP A 3 11.29 14.02 -22.85
CA TRP A 3 12.13 14.30 -21.67
C TRP A 3 11.34 15.04 -20.57
N LEU A 4 10.41 15.91 -20.97
CA LEU A 4 9.53 16.64 -20.06
C LEU A 4 8.61 15.70 -19.27
N ASP A 5 8.04 14.67 -19.89
CA ASP A 5 7.19 13.67 -19.22
C ASP A 5 8.00 12.91 -18.17
N THR A 6 9.24 12.57 -18.51
CA THR A 6 10.14 11.82 -17.62
C THR A 6 10.51 12.65 -16.38
N PHE A 7 10.87 13.93 -16.57
CA PHE A 7 11.15 14.83 -15.45
C PHE A 7 9.90 15.05 -14.58
N THR A 8 8.72 15.21 -15.20
CA THR A 8 7.45 15.40 -14.49
C THR A 8 7.10 14.17 -13.65
N LEU A 9 7.25 12.97 -14.23
CA LEU A 9 7.05 11.70 -13.52
C LEU A 9 7.99 11.55 -12.33
N PHE A 10 9.27 11.88 -12.51
CA PHE A 10 10.27 11.79 -11.45
C PHE A 10 9.95 12.72 -10.28
N PHE A 11 9.83 14.02 -10.54
CA PHE A 11 9.59 15.01 -9.48
C PHE A 11 8.20 14.86 -8.86
N GLY A 12 7.17 14.60 -9.67
CA GLY A 12 5.82 14.36 -9.18
C GLY A 12 5.76 13.13 -8.27
N SER A 13 6.37 12.02 -8.68
CA SER A 13 6.44 10.81 -7.86
C SER A 13 7.24 11.02 -6.58
N LEU A 14 8.35 11.76 -6.64
CA LEU A 14 9.18 12.06 -5.48
C LEU A 14 8.40 12.86 -4.43
N VAL A 15 7.71 13.93 -4.86
CA VAL A 15 6.88 14.76 -3.96
C VAL A 15 5.72 13.94 -3.39
N ALA A 16 5.00 13.19 -4.24
CA ALA A 16 3.88 12.35 -3.81
C ALA A 16 4.30 11.33 -2.74
N ASN A 17 5.42 10.63 -2.98
CA ASN A 17 5.96 9.64 -2.03
C ASN A 17 6.46 10.29 -0.73
N THR A 18 7.05 11.49 -0.82
CA THR A 18 7.49 12.22 0.37
C THR A 18 6.30 12.60 1.25
N LEU A 19 5.28 13.26 0.67
CA LEU A 19 4.07 13.65 1.40
C LEU A 19 3.34 12.44 2.00
N ALA A 20 3.27 11.35 1.25
CA ALA A 20 2.68 10.11 1.71
C ALA A 20 3.43 9.45 2.88
N SER A 21 4.76 9.51 2.88
CA SER A 21 5.58 8.99 3.98
C SER A 21 5.37 9.81 5.25
N LEU A 22 5.25 11.14 5.12
CA LEU A 22 4.96 12.05 6.23
C LEU A 22 3.55 11.83 6.82
N SER A 23 2.58 11.43 5.98
CA SER A 23 1.22 11.12 6.44
C SER A 23 1.07 9.73 7.06
N GLY A 24 2.15 8.93 7.13
CA GLY A 24 2.19 7.65 7.84
C GLY A 24 1.53 6.46 7.14
N GLY A 25 1.36 6.47 5.82
CA GLY A 25 0.85 5.29 5.08
C GLY A 25 0.18 5.56 3.73
N GLY A 26 0.37 6.74 3.13
CA GLY A 26 -0.42 7.20 1.99
C GLY A 26 0.19 7.03 0.60
N ALA A 27 1.27 6.24 0.42
CA ALA A 27 2.04 6.30 -0.83
C ALA A 27 1.20 5.87 -2.04
N GLY A 28 0.37 4.83 -1.86
CA GLY A 28 -0.57 4.38 -2.89
C GLY A 28 -1.72 5.33 -3.15
N LEU A 29 -2.11 6.18 -2.20
CA LEU A 29 -3.21 7.13 -2.38
C LEU A 29 -2.85 8.28 -3.31
N LEU A 30 -1.58 8.65 -3.38
CA LEU A 30 -1.12 9.80 -4.16
C LEU A 30 -0.30 9.39 -5.39
N GLN A 31 0.70 8.53 -5.21
CA GLN A 31 1.61 8.18 -6.31
C GLN A 31 0.89 7.38 -7.38
N PHE A 32 0.07 6.38 -6.99
CA PHE A 32 -0.53 5.48 -7.98
C PHE A 32 -1.54 6.18 -8.90
N PRO A 33 -2.50 6.99 -8.40
CA PRO A 33 -3.36 7.81 -9.26
C PRO A 33 -2.61 8.83 -10.10
N LEU A 34 -1.52 9.42 -9.56
CA LEU A 34 -0.69 10.36 -10.31
C LEU A 34 -0.04 9.69 -11.53
N LEU A 35 0.47 8.46 -11.39
CA LEU A 35 1.06 7.71 -12.50
C LEU A 35 0.03 7.42 -13.59
N ILE A 36 -1.19 7.00 -13.21
CA ILE A 36 -2.30 6.78 -14.16
C ILE A 36 -2.69 8.09 -14.84
N PHE A 37 -2.79 9.19 -14.07
CA PHE A 37 -3.11 10.52 -14.59
C PHE A 37 -2.08 11.03 -15.60
N LEU A 38 -0.81 10.67 -15.42
CA LEU A 38 0.29 10.96 -16.35
C LEU A 38 0.31 10.01 -17.56
N GLY A 39 -0.73 9.20 -17.74
CA GLY A 39 -0.95 8.39 -18.94
C GLY A 39 -0.35 6.99 -18.92
N LEU A 40 0.14 6.51 -17.76
CA LEU A 40 0.64 5.14 -17.67
C LEU A 40 -0.54 4.15 -17.62
N PRO A 41 -0.46 3.01 -18.35
CA PRO A 41 -1.42 1.92 -18.21
C PRO A 41 -1.49 1.42 -16.76
N PHE A 42 -2.67 0.98 -16.32
CA PHE A 42 -2.93 0.62 -14.92
C PHE A 42 -1.89 -0.37 -14.37
N SER A 43 -1.62 -1.44 -15.12
CA SER A 43 -0.66 -2.48 -14.73
C SER A 43 0.78 -1.95 -14.60
N VAL A 44 1.19 -1.01 -15.46
CA VAL A 44 2.53 -0.41 -15.43
C VAL A 44 2.65 0.55 -14.24
N ALA A 45 1.63 1.37 -14.02
CA ALA A 45 1.54 2.27 -12.87
C ALA A 45 1.55 1.48 -11.54
N LEU A 46 0.82 0.35 -11.49
CA LEU A 46 0.76 -0.53 -10.32
C LEU A 46 2.13 -1.12 -10.02
N GLY A 47 2.81 -1.68 -11.02
CA GLY A 47 4.15 -2.23 -10.87
C GLY A 47 5.16 -1.18 -10.40
N THR A 48 5.15 0.00 -11.02
CA THR A 48 6.02 1.12 -10.66
C THR A 48 5.82 1.56 -9.20
N HIS A 49 4.56 1.68 -8.78
CA HIS A 49 4.23 2.02 -7.40
C HIS A 49 4.65 0.92 -6.40
N LYS A 50 4.55 -0.37 -6.77
CA LYS A 50 5.00 -1.48 -5.90
C LYS A 50 6.51 -1.49 -5.69
N VAL A 51 7.30 -1.24 -6.72
CA VAL A 51 8.76 -1.11 -6.59
C VAL A 51 9.10 0.02 -5.62
N ALA A 52 8.46 1.19 -5.78
CA ALA A 52 8.65 2.31 -4.87
C ALA A 52 8.25 1.96 -3.43
N SER A 53 7.11 1.30 -3.24
CA SER A 53 6.61 0.89 -1.92
C SER A 53 7.55 -0.09 -1.21
N VAL A 54 8.13 -1.06 -1.94
CA VAL A 54 9.13 -1.97 -1.39
C VAL A 54 10.38 -1.21 -0.95
N ALA A 55 10.88 -0.29 -1.78
CA ALA A 55 12.04 0.52 -1.43
C ALA A 55 11.80 1.37 -0.16
N LEU A 56 10.64 2.02 -0.07
CA LEU A 56 10.23 2.77 1.13
C LEU A 56 10.10 1.85 2.36
N GLY A 57 9.48 0.69 2.20
CA GLY A 57 9.32 -0.31 3.25
C GLY A 57 10.66 -0.83 3.79
N LEU A 58 11.64 -1.08 2.91
CA LEU A 58 13.00 -1.46 3.30
C LEU A 58 13.71 -0.31 4.04
N GLY A 59 13.54 0.93 3.59
CA GLY A 59 14.07 2.12 4.28
C GLY A 59 13.51 2.27 5.70
N ALA A 60 12.19 2.13 5.85
CA ALA A 60 11.53 2.15 7.15
C ALA A 60 11.98 0.97 8.04
N ALA A 61 12.04 -0.25 7.48
CA ALA A 61 12.50 -1.43 8.20
C ALA A 61 13.94 -1.26 8.71
N SER A 62 14.86 -0.74 7.89
CA SER A 62 16.24 -0.45 8.30
C SER A 62 16.29 0.51 9.49
N THR A 63 15.52 1.60 9.45
CA THR A 63 15.43 2.58 10.54
C THR A 63 14.90 1.95 11.83
N HIS A 64 13.80 1.18 11.75
CA HIS A 64 13.17 0.56 12.91
C HIS A 64 13.97 -0.63 13.47
N LEU A 65 14.70 -1.36 12.63
CA LEU A 65 15.64 -2.40 13.06
C LEU A 65 16.79 -1.79 13.86
N LYS A 66 17.39 -0.69 13.38
CA LYS A 66 18.45 0.04 14.10
C LYS A 66 17.96 0.61 15.43
N ALA A 67 16.71 1.06 15.49
CA ALA A 67 16.08 1.54 16.72
C ALA A 67 15.67 0.42 17.70
N GLY A 68 15.77 -0.86 17.31
CA GLY A 68 15.38 -2.00 18.15
C GLY A 68 13.88 -2.12 18.39
N THR A 69 13.04 -1.43 17.60
CA THR A 69 11.59 -1.37 17.82
C THR A 69 10.81 -2.51 17.17
N ILE A 70 11.46 -3.33 16.33
CA ILE A 70 10.81 -4.43 15.60
C ILE A 70 10.84 -5.73 16.41
N LYS A 71 9.65 -6.30 16.65
CA LYS A 71 9.50 -7.69 17.13
C LYS A 71 9.59 -8.66 15.96
N LEU A 72 10.79 -9.20 15.72
CA LEU A 72 11.13 -10.01 14.54
C LEU A 72 10.14 -11.17 14.25
N PRO A 73 9.66 -11.95 15.23
CA PRO A 73 8.69 -13.02 14.96
C PRO A 73 7.36 -12.52 14.40
N ILE A 74 6.89 -11.37 14.89
CA ILE A 74 5.66 -10.73 14.41
C ILE A 74 5.87 -10.18 13.00
N ALA A 75 7.01 -9.54 12.76
CA ALA A 75 7.35 -8.98 11.45
C ALA A 75 7.45 -10.08 10.38
N LEU A 76 8.15 -11.19 10.65
CA LEU A 76 8.26 -12.31 9.72
C LEU A 76 6.90 -12.95 9.42
N TYR A 77 6.04 -13.09 10.43
CA TYR A 77 4.68 -13.56 10.22
C TYR A 77 3.87 -12.63 9.29
N LEU A 78 3.93 -11.33 9.54
CA LEU A 78 3.26 -10.31 8.71
C LEU A 78 3.76 -10.34 7.27
N ILE A 79 5.08 -10.40 7.08
CA ILE A 79 5.71 -10.48 5.76
C ILE A 79 5.25 -11.74 5.03
N PHE A 80 5.31 -12.90 5.67
CA PHE A 80 4.95 -14.16 5.03
C PHE A 80 3.48 -14.20 4.61
N VAL A 81 2.57 -13.94 5.54
CA VAL A 81 1.12 -14.01 5.27
C VAL A 81 0.68 -12.88 4.34
N GLY A 82 1.20 -11.67 4.55
CA GLY A 82 0.89 -10.51 3.71
C GLY A 82 1.38 -10.69 2.27
N SER A 83 2.58 -11.22 2.07
CA SER A 83 3.14 -11.44 0.72
C SER A 83 2.30 -12.41 -0.10
N ILE A 84 1.78 -13.48 0.52
CA ILE A 84 0.88 -14.41 -0.16
C ILE A 84 -0.38 -13.67 -0.65
N GLY A 85 -1.00 -12.86 0.22
CA GLY A 85 -2.14 -12.04 -0.15
C GLY A 85 -1.83 -11.07 -1.30
N VAL A 86 -0.71 -10.36 -1.21
CA VAL A 86 -0.26 -9.40 -2.24
C VAL A 86 -0.06 -10.07 -3.60
N VAL A 87 0.60 -11.23 -3.63
CA VAL A 87 0.81 -11.99 -4.88
C VAL A 87 -0.52 -12.41 -5.48
N ILE A 88 -1.45 -12.92 -4.67
CA ILE A 88 -2.80 -13.28 -5.14
C ILE A 88 -3.51 -12.05 -5.72
N GLY A 89 -3.54 -10.94 -5.00
CA GLY A 89 -4.15 -9.69 -5.44
C GLY A 89 -3.57 -9.14 -6.74
N ALA A 90 -2.24 -9.13 -6.85
CA ALA A 90 -1.54 -8.66 -8.04
C ALA A 90 -1.83 -9.53 -9.27
N ASN A 91 -1.93 -10.85 -9.09
CA ASN A 91 -2.33 -11.73 -10.19
C ASN A 91 -3.80 -11.54 -10.58
N LEU A 92 -4.70 -11.30 -9.61
CA LEU A 92 -6.11 -11.08 -9.90
C LEU A 92 -6.35 -9.82 -10.75
N ILE A 93 -5.70 -8.71 -10.40
CA ILE A 93 -5.98 -7.41 -11.05
C ILE A 93 -5.52 -7.34 -12.50
N VAL A 94 -4.47 -8.08 -12.87
CA VAL A 94 -3.96 -8.11 -14.27
C VAL A 94 -4.97 -8.74 -15.24
N HIS A 95 -5.94 -9.52 -14.74
CA HIS A 95 -7.03 -10.08 -15.55
C HIS A 95 -8.23 -9.14 -15.66
N ILE A 96 -8.25 -8.02 -14.94
CA ILE A 96 -9.34 -7.06 -14.94
C ILE A 96 -9.00 -5.95 -15.96
N PRO A 97 -9.94 -5.55 -16.83
CA PRO A 97 -9.72 -4.44 -17.76
C PRO A 97 -9.36 -3.15 -17.03
N ASP A 98 -8.36 -2.42 -17.53
CA ASP A 98 -7.83 -1.19 -16.94
C ASP A 98 -8.93 -0.19 -16.54
N GLY A 99 -9.90 0.08 -17.43
CA GLY A 99 -10.99 1.03 -17.13
C GLY A 99 -11.93 0.59 -16.00
N ILE A 100 -12.00 -0.71 -15.68
CA ILE A 100 -12.72 -1.22 -14.50
C ILE A 100 -11.83 -1.07 -13.27
N ALA A 101 -10.55 -1.45 -13.39
CA ALA A 101 -9.57 -1.34 -12.30
C ALA A 101 -9.38 0.12 -11.83
N GLU A 102 -9.36 1.08 -12.74
CA GLU A 102 -9.33 2.52 -12.45
C GLU A 102 -10.57 2.98 -11.67
N LYS A 103 -11.77 2.54 -12.07
CA LYS A 103 -13.01 2.86 -11.34
C LYS A 103 -13.01 2.26 -9.94
N MET A 104 -12.54 1.02 -9.80
CA MET A 104 -12.39 0.36 -8.51
C MET A 104 -11.41 1.13 -7.62
N LEU A 105 -10.24 1.49 -8.14
CA LEU A 105 -9.24 2.32 -7.46
C LEU A 105 -9.84 3.66 -7.01
N GLY A 106 -10.48 4.40 -7.92
CA GLY A 106 -11.10 5.69 -7.62
C GLY A 106 -12.19 5.58 -6.54
N SER A 107 -13.04 4.55 -6.62
CA SER A 107 -14.05 4.28 -5.60
C SER A 107 -13.43 3.96 -4.23
N MET A 108 -12.33 3.21 -4.21
CA MET A 108 -11.62 2.85 -2.98
C MET A 108 -10.97 4.07 -2.33
N ILE A 109 -10.34 4.94 -3.11
CA ILE A 109 -9.74 6.19 -2.62
C ILE A 109 -10.82 7.11 -2.04
N LEU A 110 -11.95 7.28 -2.73
CA LEU A 110 -13.07 8.09 -2.23
C LEU A 110 -13.64 7.51 -0.93
N ALA A 111 -13.88 6.20 -0.88
CA ALA A 111 -14.39 5.53 0.31
C ALA A 111 -13.44 5.69 1.50
N LEU A 112 -12.12 5.51 1.29
CA LEU A 112 -11.10 5.71 2.32
C LEU A 112 -11.00 7.16 2.76
N GLY A 113 -11.11 8.12 1.84
CA GLY A 113 -11.13 9.56 2.16
C GLY A 113 -12.32 9.94 3.03
N ILE A 114 -13.52 9.48 2.68
CA ILE A 114 -14.74 9.69 3.47
C ILE A 114 -14.59 9.01 4.84
N TYR A 115 -14.17 7.75 4.87
CA TYR A 115 -14.00 6.99 6.10
C TYR A 115 -13.01 7.66 7.06
N SER A 116 -11.85 8.07 6.54
CA SER A 116 -10.80 8.78 7.30
C SER A 116 -11.31 10.10 7.88
N ARG A 117 -12.12 10.85 7.11
CA ARG A 117 -12.73 12.10 7.59
C ARG A 117 -13.68 11.88 8.77
N LEU A 118 -14.46 10.80 8.74
CA LEU A 118 -15.43 10.46 9.76
C LEU A 118 -14.79 9.81 11.00
N LYS A 119 -13.70 9.05 10.83
CA LYS A 119 -13.00 8.31 11.89
C LYS A 119 -11.62 8.90 12.20
N LYS A 120 -11.58 10.11 12.74
CA LYS A 120 -10.33 10.86 13.05
C LYS A 120 -9.37 10.18 14.05
N GLN A 121 -9.84 9.21 14.83
CA GLN A 121 -9.05 8.51 15.87
C GLN A 121 -8.62 7.09 15.44
N LEU A 122 -8.70 6.77 14.15
CA LEU A 122 -8.37 5.43 13.66
C LEU A 122 -6.91 5.07 14.00
N GLY A 123 -6.71 3.96 14.71
CA GLY A 123 -5.37 3.44 15.03
C GLY A 123 -4.58 4.23 16.08
N GLN A 124 -5.15 5.30 16.67
CA GLN A 124 -4.45 6.08 17.71
C GLN A 124 -4.51 5.44 19.10
N ILE A 125 -5.42 4.47 19.30
CA ILE A 125 -5.56 3.75 20.56
C ILE A 125 -5.03 2.33 20.35
N GLU A 126 -3.85 2.06 20.92
CA GLU A 126 -3.28 0.71 20.92
C GLU A 126 -4.01 -0.16 21.96
N ILE A 127 -4.87 -1.06 21.49
CA ILE A 127 -5.51 -2.05 22.35
C ILE A 127 -4.60 -3.28 22.39
N ILE A 128 -3.85 -3.42 23.50
CA ILE A 128 -3.00 -4.59 23.74
C ILE A 128 -3.89 -5.81 23.94
N LYS A 129 -4.05 -6.61 22.88
CA LYS A 129 -4.78 -7.88 22.92
C LYS A 129 -3.80 -9.02 23.12
N ARG A 130 -4.01 -9.89 24.12
CA ARG A 130 -3.31 -11.19 24.22
C ARG A 130 -3.61 -11.99 22.95
N ARG A 131 -2.56 -12.36 22.20
CA ARG A 131 -2.69 -13.13 20.96
C ARG A 131 -2.68 -14.63 21.27
N ASN A 132 -3.87 -15.18 21.46
CA ASN A 132 -4.10 -16.62 21.55
C ASN A 132 -3.83 -17.27 20.18
N GLN A 133 -3.69 -18.60 20.11
CA GLN A 133 -3.50 -19.31 18.83
C GLN A 133 -4.57 -18.95 17.79
N LEU A 134 -5.83 -18.85 18.22
CA LEU A 134 -6.95 -18.43 17.38
C LEU A 134 -6.81 -16.97 16.86
N GLY A 135 -6.20 -16.10 17.67
CA GLY A 135 -5.92 -14.72 17.29
C GLY A 135 -4.84 -14.60 16.21
N TRP A 136 -3.87 -15.53 16.18
CA TRP A 136 -2.89 -15.59 15.10
C TRP A 136 -3.54 -15.99 13.78
N ILE A 137 -4.38 -17.03 13.78
CA ILE A 137 -5.08 -17.52 12.58
C ILE A 137 -6.02 -16.44 12.03
N LEU A 138 -6.92 -15.90 12.86
CA LEU A 138 -7.84 -14.83 12.42
C LEU A 138 -7.09 -13.58 11.97
N GLY A 139 -6.03 -13.20 12.69
CA GLY A 139 -5.16 -12.11 12.28
C GLY A 139 -4.51 -12.39 10.93
N GLY A 140 -4.04 -13.61 10.68
CA GLY A 140 -3.46 -14.05 9.42
C GLY A 140 -4.42 -13.94 8.26
N ILE A 141 -5.65 -14.43 8.42
CA ILE A 141 -6.71 -14.29 7.40
C ILE A 141 -6.97 -12.81 7.12
N GLY A 142 -7.08 -11.97 8.16
CA GLY A 142 -7.24 -10.53 8.00
C GLY A 142 -6.08 -9.88 7.23
N ILE A 143 -4.84 -10.19 7.59
CA ILE A 143 -3.63 -9.70 6.91
C ILE A 143 -3.60 -10.16 5.45
N MET A 144 -3.99 -11.40 5.17
CA MET A 144 -4.03 -11.93 3.81
C MET A 144 -5.07 -11.20 2.97
N LEU A 145 -6.28 -10.96 3.49
CA LEU A 145 -7.32 -10.20 2.80
C LEU A 145 -6.88 -8.76 2.51
N ILE A 146 -6.27 -8.09 3.50
CA ILE A 146 -5.66 -6.77 3.31
C ILE A 146 -4.58 -6.84 2.24
N GLY A 147 -3.76 -7.89 2.25
CA GLY A 147 -2.74 -8.18 1.23
C GLY A 147 -3.32 -8.30 -0.17
N ILE A 148 -4.45 -9.01 -0.36
CA ILE A 148 -5.13 -9.15 -1.65
C ILE A 148 -5.61 -7.80 -2.18
N VAL A 149 -6.24 -7.00 -1.33
CA VAL A 149 -6.71 -5.65 -1.71
C VAL A 149 -5.51 -4.75 -2.02
N ASN A 150 -4.44 -4.82 -1.22
CA ASN A 150 -3.23 -4.05 -1.41
C ASN A 150 -2.52 -4.45 -2.72
N GLY A 151 -2.39 -5.75 -3.00
CA GLY A 151 -1.77 -6.29 -4.21
C GLY A 151 -2.51 -5.92 -5.50
N SER A 152 -3.85 -5.84 -5.44
CA SER A 152 -4.69 -5.50 -6.59
C SER A 152 -4.81 -3.99 -6.80
N LEU A 153 -5.35 -3.26 -5.83
CA LEU A 153 -5.83 -1.89 -6.00
C LEU A 153 -5.04 -0.85 -5.20
N THR A 154 -4.10 -1.26 -4.34
CA THR A 154 -3.13 -0.39 -3.62
C THR A 154 -3.61 1.04 -3.29
N ALA A 155 -4.36 1.21 -2.19
CA ALA A 155 -4.76 2.55 -1.70
C ALA A 155 -4.23 2.86 -0.29
N GLY A 156 -3.17 2.18 0.15
CA GLY A 156 -2.53 2.40 1.44
C GLY A 156 -1.34 1.46 1.60
N SER A 157 -0.23 1.95 2.17
CA SER A 157 1.03 1.21 2.38
C SER A 157 1.20 0.85 3.85
#